data_AF-A0A521JZ85-F1
#
_entry.id   AF-A0A521JZ85-F1
#
_cell.length_a   1.000
_cell.length_b   1.000
_cell.length_c   1.000
_cell.angle_alpha   90.00
_cell.angle_beta   90.00
_cell.angle_gamma   90.00
#
_symmetry.space_group_name_H-M   'P 1'
#
loop_
_entity.id
_entity.type
_entity.pdbx_description
1 polymer ?
#
loop_
_entity_poly.entity_id
_entity_poly.type
_entity_poly.pdbx_seq_one_letter_code
_entity_poly.pdbx_strand_id
1 'polypeptide(L)'
;MEGLRIERSHAMLPKRDRSHVFETLSRNILLQALPPEWLCRDVLERDYGVDLYIEMVGKKGLLTGHLIAVQLKARQKIRWRGRTRHGLVDWILFSGVSAKTIRYWMALQVPVFLCLAEISSRKVFFAAVKSQVRARYDRFLRYESFGFRFFRITDLTNSFGCQGLQTEYVRERGYERFVYRVHDLVAHHARYAEMFRSAHGIAPDAIVPHTDWAASAHLAQTCIAILKYLGGNSAVLRLEMEIARLPKVNVLRNPEPNGQVYRATLRLLHPAFTRCLNEVKRYVTRTQAAYWQSTDPAVYALCSTLPEGKLSALAHTH
;
A
#
# COMPACT_ATOMS: atom_id res chain seq x y z
N MET A 1 -36.09 60.06 -12.93
CA MET A 1 -35.36 58.78 -12.94
C MET A 1 -34.10 58.97 -12.12
N GLU A 2 -34.20 58.65 -10.83
CA GLU A 2 -33.10 58.73 -9.87
C GLU A 2 -32.04 57.68 -10.19
N GLY A 3 -30.82 58.14 -10.44
CA GLY A 3 -29.65 57.29 -10.49
C GLY A 3 -29.40 56.70 -9.10
N LEU A 4 -29.38 55.37 -9.03
CA LEU A 4 -29.03 54.63 -7.83
C LEU A 4 -27.59 54.99 -7.44
N ARG A 5 -27.42 55.92 -6.50
CA ARG A 5 -26.13 56.21 -5.85
C ARG A 5 -25.75 55.02 -4.97
N ILE A 6 -25.03 54.06 -5.54
CA ILE A 6 -24.32 53.03 -4.78
C ILE A 6 -22.98 53.61 -4.34
N GLU A 7 -23.01 54.59 -3.44
CA GLU A 7 -21.83 55.06 -2.71
C GLU A 7 -22.01 54.74 -1.23
N ARG A 8 -21.96 53.45 -0.89
CA ARG A 8 -21.79 52.99 0.50
C ARG A 8 -20.67 51.94 0.57
N SER A 9 -19.55 52.39 1.16
CA SER A 9 -18.51 51.60 1.83
C SER A 9 -17.92 50.38 1.12
N HIS A 10 -17.14 50.59 0.05
CA HIS A 10 -16.16 49.59 -0.42
C HIS A 10 -15.09 49.25 0.65
N ALA A 11 -14.94 50.08 1.69
CA ALA A 11 -13.93 49.93 2.73
C ALA A 11 -14.24 48.86 3.80
N MET A 12 -15.44 48.26 3.81
CA MET A 12 -15.84 47.25 4.82
C MET A 12 -16.19 45.88 4.24
N LEU A 13 -16.03 45.66 2.93
CA LEU A 13 -16.25 44.33 2.36
C LEU A 13 -15.05 43.42 2.66
N PRO A 14 -15.28 42.19 3.16
CA PRO A 14 -14.20 41.27 3.45
C PRO A 14 -13.44 40.94 2.17
N LYS A 15 -12.12 41.17 2.18
CA LYS A 15 -11.26 40.73 1.08
C LYS A 15 -11.08 39.22 1.18
N ARG A 16 -11.36 38.52 0.07
CA ARG A 16 -11.10 37.09 -0.03
C ARG A 16 -9.60 36.85 0.13
N ASP A 17 -9.20 36.22 1.22
CA ASP A 17 -7.80 35.89 1.47
C ASP A 17 -7.27 34.92 0.39
N ARG A 18 -5.98 35.01 0.09
CA ARG A 18 -5.25 34.15 -0.84
C ARG A 18 -5.42 32.68 -0.52
N SER A 19 -5.55 32.33 0.76
CA SER A 19 -5.84 30.96 1.21
C SER A 19 -7.12 30.41 0.57
N HIS A 20 -8.23 31.16 0.63
CA HIS A 20 -9.51 30.80 0.01
C HIS A 20 -9.46 30.74 -1.52
N VAL A 21 -8.62 31.55 -2.16
CA VAL A 21 -8.40 31.49 -3.61
C VAL A 21 -7.64 30.20 -3.96
N PHE A 22 -6.58 29.89 -3.22
CA PHE A 22 -5.75 28.71 -3.44
C PHE A 22 -6.53 27.41 -3.23
N GLU A 23 -7.42 27.37 -2.24
CA GLU A 23 -8.32 26.23 -2.00
C GLU A 23 -9.28 25.99 -3.17
N THR A 24 -9.91 27.03 -3.71
CA THR A 24 -10.78 26.90 -4.89
C THR A 24 -10.01 26.50 -6.13
N LEU A 25 -8.83 27.09 -6.36
CA LEU A 25 -8.01 26.78 -7.52
C LEU A 25 -7.46 25.35 -7.47
N SER A 26 -6.94 24.91 -6.33
CA SER A 26 -6.43 23.55 -6.19
C SER A 26 -7.52 22.51 -6.41
N ARG A 27 -8.73 22.80 -5.91
CA ARG A 27 -9.91 21.94 -6.10
C ARG A 27 -10.25 21.80 -7.58
N ASN A 28 -10.35 22.92 -8.30
CA ASN A 28 -10.63 22.89 -9.73
C ASN A 28 -9.55 22.13 -10.52
N ILE A 29 -8.27 22.32 -10.16
CA ILE A 29 -7.16 21.58 -10.78
C ILE A 29 -7.29 20.08 -10.50
N LEU A 30 -7.61 19.68 -9.27
CA LEU A 30 -7.80 18.27 -8.93
C LEU A 30 -8.95 17.66 -9.73
N LEU A 31 -10.13 18.29 -9.73
CA LEU A 31 -11.30 17.78 -10.44
C LEU A 31 -11.06 17.63 -11.95
N GLN A 32 -10.27 18.51 -12.54
CA GLN A 32 -9.89 18.43 -13.96
C GLN A 32 -8.82 17.36 -14.24
N ALA A 33 -8.02 16.98 -13.24
CA ALA A 33 -6.97 15.99 -13.39
C ALA A 33 -7.49 14.55 -13.22
N LEU A 34 -8.57 14.37 -12.45
CA LEU A 34 -9.13 13.06 -12.20
C LEU A 34 -9.88 12.52 -13.43
N PRO A 35 -9.94 11.18 -13.60
CA PRO A 35 -10.80 10.59 -14.61
C PRO A 35 -12.26 11.06 -14.46
N PRO A 36 -12.93 11.44 -15.56
CA PRO A 36 -14.26 12.05 -15.52
C PRO A 36 -15.32 11.12 -14.91
N GLU A 37 -15.09 9.81 -14.93
CA GLU A 37 -15.97 8.82 -14.34
C GLU A 37 -15.85 8.73 -12.81
N TRP A 38 -14.80 9.27 -12.18
CA TRP A 38 -14.65 9.22 -10.72
C TRP A 38 -15.56 10.23 -10.02
N LEU A 39 -16.12 9.84 -8.88
CA LEU A 39 -17.02 10.71 -8.12
C LEU A 39 -16.27 11.41 -7.00
N CYS A 40 -16.36 12.73 -6.94
CA CYS A 40 -15.83 13.53 -5.85
C CYS A 40 -16.97 13.97 -4.93
N ARG A 41 -16.84 13.73 -3.63
CA ARG A 41 -17.83 14.05 -2.60
C ARG A 41 -17.21 14.99 -1.58
N ASP A 42 -17.88 16.10 -1.34
CA ASP A 42 -17.41 17.08 -0.37
C ASP A 42 -17.66 16.66 1.05
N VAL A 43 -16.71 17.01 1.91
CA VAL A 43 -16.94 16.97 3.35
C VAL A 43 -17.48 18.33 3.75
N LEU A 44 -18.77 18.37 4.08
CA LEU A 44 -19.48 19.62 4.37
C LEU A 44 -19.03 20.25 5.70
N GLU A 45 -18.48 19.45 6.61
CA GLU A 45 -17.92 19.88 7.89
C GLU A 45 -16.40 19.77 7.89
N ARG A 46 -15.73 20.58 8.73
CA ARG A 46 -14.26 20.56 8.88
C ARG A 46 -13.82 19.23 9.51
N ASP A 47 -13.65 18.20 8.69
CA ASP A 47 -13.33 16.84 9.12
C ASP A 47 -11.82 16.65 9.33
N TYR A 48 -11.28 17.34 10.34
CA TYR A 48 -9.94 17.10 10.88
C TYR A 48 -8.82 16.99 9.82
N GLY A 49 -8.94 17.73 8.71
CA GLY A 49 -7.99 17.73 7.59
C GLY A 49 -8.34 16.78 6.44
N VAL A 50 -9.59 16.37 6.25
CA VAL A 50 -10.07 15.78 5.01
C VAL A 50 -10.91 16.83 4.26
N ASP A 51 -10.57 17.10 2.99
CA ASP A 51 -11.27 18.10 2.19
C ASP A 51 -12.34 17.46 1.29
N LEU A 52 -12.08 16.25 0.79
CA LEU A 52 -13.02 15.50 -0.04
C LEU A 52 -12.77 13.98 0.03
N TYR A 53 -13.81 13.23 -0.29
CA TYR A 53 -13.71 11.82 -0.64
C TYR A 53 -13.77 11.65 -2.15
N ILE A 54 -12.99 10.71 -2.68
CA ILE A 54 -13.05 10.32 -4.10
C ILE A 54 -13.42 8.85 -4.17
N GLU A 55 -14.48 8.53 -4.93
CA GLU A 55 -14.82 7.16 -5.30
C GLU A 55 -14.22 6.84 -6.67
N MET A 56 -13.32 5.86 -6.69
CA MET A 56 -12.78 5.33 -7.93
C MET A 56 -13.80 4.41 -8.60
N VAL A 57 -14.31 4.85 -9.74
CA VAL A 57 -15.29 4.07 -10.51
C VAL A 57 -14.59 2.95 -11.26
N GLY A 58 -15.22 1.77 -11.23
CA GLY A 58 -14.69 0.54 -11.79
C GLY A 58 -14.89 0.43 -13.29
N LYS A 59 -14.51 -0.72 -13.85
CA LYS A 59 -14.72 -1.02 -15.27
C LYS A 59 -16.21 -0.87 -15.62
N LYS A 60 -16.48 -0.38 -16.84
CA LYS A 60 -17.85 -0.17 -17.36
C LYS A 60 -18.69 0.82 -16.55
N GLY A 61 -18.05 1.74 -15.81
CA GLY A 61 -18.77 2.76 -15.05
C GLY A 61 -19.45 2.26 -13.77
N LEU A 62 -19.11 1.07 -13.29
CA LEU A 62 -19.73 0.50 -12.09
C LEU A 62 -19.18 1.17 -10.83
N LEU A 63 -20.09 1.66 -9.97
CA LEU A 63 -19.74 2.13 -8.63
C LEU A 63 -19.24 0.96 -7.80
N THR A 64 -18.15 1.19 -7.06
CA THR A 64 -17.41 0.11 -6.38
C THR A 64 -17.36 0.29 -4.86
N GLY A 65 -17.75 1.46 -4.35
CA GLY A 65 -17.50 1.84 -2.96
C GLY A 65 -16.02 2.02 -2.64
N HIS A 66 -15.14 2.07 -3.65
CA HIS A 66 -13.70 2.26 -3.46
C HIS A 66 -13.38 3.72 -3.18
N LEU A 67 -13.52 4.10 -1.90
CA LEU A 67 -13.31 5.46 -1.43
C LEU A 67 -11.87 5.71 -0.99
N ILE A 68 -11.38 6.90 -1.28
CA ILE A 68 -10.18 7.48 -0.69
C ILE A 68 -10.52 8.82 -0.04
N ALA A 69 -9.89 9.12 1.09
CA ALA A 69 -9.92 10.45 1.69
C ALA A 69 -8.77 11.30 1.15
N VAL A 70 -9.03 12.56 0.84
CA VAL A 70 -8.04 13.48 0.29
C VAL A 70 -7.96 14.75 1.14
N GLN A 71 -6.74 15.09 1.54
CA GLN A 71 -6.40 16.46 1.90
C GLN A 71 -5.75 17.12 0.70
N LEU A 72 -6.25 18.28 0.32
CA LEU A 72 -5.74 19.11 -0.75
C LEU A 72 -4.91 20.26 -0.19
N LYS A 73 -3.76 20.50 -0.82
CA LYS A 73 -2.86 21.62 -0.57
C LYS A 73 -2.49 22.26 -1.90
N ALA A 74 -2.10 23.53 -1.86
CA ALA A 74 -1.77 24.30 -3.05
C ALA A 74 -0.44 25.02 -2.90
N ARG A 75 0.28 25.19 -4.01
CA ARG A 75 1.44 26.09 -4.13
C ARG A 75 1.41 26.79 -5.47
N GLN A 76 1.87 28.04 -5.51
CA GLN A 76 1.97 28.76 -6.79
C GLN A 76 2.87 28.04 -7.78
N LYS A 77 4.08 27.66 -7.33
CA LYS A 77 5.09 26.92 -8.10
C LYS A 77 5.83 25.96 -7.18
N ILE A 78 6.06 24.74 -7.64
CA ILE A 78 6.80 23.68 -6.96
C ILE A 78 8.27 23.73 -7.42
N ARG A 79 9.17 23.88 -6.46
CA ARG A 79 10.62 23.78 -6.69
C ARG A 79 11.06 22.35 -6.44
N TRP A 80 11.09 21.55 -7.51
CA TRP A 80 11.56 20.17 -7.47
C TRP A 80 13.02 20.09 -7.06
N ARG A 81 13.34 19.14 -6.18
CA ARG A 81 14.70 18.77 -5.82
C ARG A 81 15.18 17.67 -6.75
N GLY A 82 16.44 17.79 -7.18
CA GLY A 82 17.11 16.80 -8.02
C GLY A 82 17.36 15.45 -7.32
N ARG A 83 18.01 14.55 -8.07
CA ARG A 83 18.10 13.09 -7.85
C ARG A 83 18.29 12.68 -6.38
N THR A 84 17.48 11.71 -5.94
CA THR A 84 17.74 10.92 -4.74
C THR A 84 19.05 10.12 -4.90
N ARG A 85 19.61 9.56 -3.81
CA ARG A 85 20.79 8.65 -3.84
C ARG A 85 20.67 7.48 -4.85
N HIS A 86 19.46 7.20 -5.35
CA HIS A 86 19.16 6.14 -6.32
C HIS A 86 18.71 6.66 -7.71
N GLY A 87 18.90 7.96 -8.00
CA GLY A 87 19.07 8.45 -9.36
C GLY A 87 17.86 8.62 -10.28
N LEU A 88 16.61 8.29 -9.88
CA LEU A 88 15.55 8.07 -10.88
C LEU A 88 14.36 9.03 -10.90
N VAL A 89 14.07 9.84 -9.87
CA VAL A 89 12.86 10.70 -9.87
C VAL A 89 13.05 12.00 -9.07
N ASP A 90 12.59 13.12 -9.65
CA ASP A 90 12.47 14.43 -8.99
C ASP A 90 11.49 14.35 -7.81
N TRP A 91 11.79 15.03 -6.70
CA TRP A 91 10.97 15.00 -5.49
C TRP A 91 10.93 16.33 -4.73
N ILE A 92 9.94 16.51 -3.85
CA ILE A 92 9.90 17.59 -2.87
C ILE A 92 9.44 17.09 -1.50
N LEU A 93 9.69 17.86 -0.46
CA LEU A 93 9.13 17.66 0.87
C LEU A 93 8.07 18.74 1.16
N PHE A 94 6.85 18.30 1.41
CA PHE A 94 5.80 19.15 1.99
C PHE A 94 5.76 18.91 3.50
N SER A 95 6.18 19.90 4.28
CA SER A 95 6.25 19.82 5.75
C SER A 95 5.11 20.59 6.41
N GLY A 96 4.92 20.36 7.71
CA GLY A 96 4.01 21.15 8.55
C GLY A 96 2.63 20.53 8.77
N VAL A 97 2.44 19.25 8.42
CA VAL A 97 1.21 18.55 8.80
C VAL A 97 1.32 18.10 10.26
N SER A 98 0.38 18.50 11.10
CA SER A 98 0.41 18.20 12.53
C SER A 98 0.32 16.70 12.82
N ALA A 99 0.96 16.25 13.90
CA ALA A 99 0.88 14.87 14.36
C ALA A 99 -0.57 14.48 14.73
N LYS A 100 -1.37 15.41 15.27
CA LYS A 100 -2.79 15.17 15.59
C LYS A 100 -3.61 14.83 14.35
N THR A 101 -3.46 15.62 13.28
CA THR A 101 -4.10 15.35 11.97
C THR A 101 -3.69 13.99 11.43
N ILE A 102 -2.41 13.64 11.53
CA ILE A 102 -1.91 12.35 11.03
C ILE A 102 -2.43 11.18 11.86
N ARG A 103 -2.52 11.31 13.19
CA ARG A 103 -3.14 10.29 14.05
C ARG A 103 -4.58 10.00 13.61
N TYR A 104 -5.34 11.06 13.33
CA TYR A 104 -6.69 10.93 12.78
C TYR A 104 -6.70 10.20 11.43
N TRP A 105 -5.88 10.64 10.48
CA TRP A 105 -5.77 9.99 9.16
C TRP A 105 -5.34 8.53 9.23
N MET A 106 -4.47 8.16 10.17
CA MET A 106 -4.05 6.76 10.36
C MET A 106 -5.19 5.88 10.87
N ALA A 107 -6.14 6.44 11.63
CA ALA A 107 -7.30 5.75 12.20
C ALA A 107 -8.48 5.61 11.23
N LEU A 108 -8.55 6.41 10.15
CA LEU A 108 -9.59 6.27 9.13
C LEU A 108 -9.56 4.89 8.47
N GLN A 109 -10.71 4.29 8.20
CA GLN A 109 -10.77 2.98 7.52
C GLN A 109 -10.43 3.08 6.02
N VAL A 110 -10.61 4.26 5.43
CA VAL A 110 -10.24 4.52 4.03
C VAL A 110 -8.77 4.92 3.91
N PRO A 111 -8.11 4.61 2.77
CA PRO A 111 -6.80 5.17 2.45
C PRO A 111 -6.85 6.69 2.37
N VAL A 112 -5.81 7.35 2.90
CA VAL A 112 -5.70 8.82 2.92
C VAL A 112 -4.56 9.26 2.03
N PHE A 113 -4.83 10.25 1.17
CA PHE A 113 -3.86 10.86 0.27
C PHE A 113 -3.75 12.35 0.50
N LEU A 114 -2.52 12.85 0.49
CA LEU A 114 -2.27 14.29 0.41
C LEU A 114 -2.06 14.65 -1.05
N CYS A 115 -2.89 15.54 -1.59
CA CYS A 115 -2.77 16.08 -2.94
C CYS A 115 -2.18 17.48 -2.89
N LEU A 116 -1.19 17.75 -3.74
CA LEU A 116 -0.52 19.03 -3.85
C LEU A 116 -0.68 19.59 -5.26
N ALA A 117 -1.51 20.62 -5.41
CA ALA A 117 -1.73 21.33 -6.66
C ALA A 117 -0.67 22.42 -6.88
N GLU A 118 -0.07 22.45 -8.07
CA GLU A 118 0.75 23.55 -8.56
C GLU A 118 -0.09 24.47 -9.45
N ILE A 119 -0.35 25.70 -8.98
CA ILE A 119 -1.26 26.63 -9.66
C ILE A 119 -0.72 27.05 -11.02
N SER A 120 0.59 27.33 -11.14
CA SER A 120 1.18 27.85 -12.37
C SER A 120 1.15 26.86 -13.54
N SER A 121 1.25 25.56 -13.27
CA SER A 121 1.27 24.51 -14.29
C SER A 121 -0.05 23.75 -14.40
N ARG A 122 -1.00 24.01 -13.49
CA ARG A 122 -2.26 23.27 -13.33
C ARG A 122 -2.04 21.76 -13.16
N LYS A 123 -0.97 21.39 -12.45
CA LYS A 123 -0.67 19.99 -12.13
C LYS A 123 -1.04 19.66 -10.69
N VAL A 124 -1.31 18.39 -10.41
CA VAL A 124 -1.57 17.91 -9.05
C VAL A 124 -0.85 16.60 -8.82
N PHE A 125 -0.16 16.53 -7.69
CA PHE A 125 0.65 15.38 -7.30
C PHE A 125 0.06 14.77 -6.04
N PHE A 126 0.17 13.46 -5.85
CA PHE A 126 -0.30 12.82 -4.63
C PHE A 126 0.85 12.22 -3.78
N ALA A 127 0.57 12.04 -2.50
CA ALA A 127 1.40 11.31 -1.55
C ALA A 127 0.52 10.38 -0.71
N ALA A 128 0.84 9.08 -0.69
CA ALA A 128 0.17 8.09 0.16
C ALA A 128 0.54 8.32 1.63
N VAL A 129 -0.40 8.83 2.44
CA VAL A 129 -0.12 9.26 3.81
C VAL A 129 0.35 8.09 4.66
N LYS A 130 -0.48 7.03 4.74
CA LYS A 130 -0.26 5.93 5.68
C LYS A 130 1.04 5.18 5.40
N SER A 131 1.32 4.85 4.13
CA SER A 131 2.59 4.25 3.70
C SER A 131 3.81 5.06 4.15
N GLN A 132 3.78 6.38 3.90
CA GLN A 132 4.92 7.25 4.23
C GLN A 132 5.13 7.44 5.72
N VAL A 133 4.05 7.44 6.51
CA VAL A 133 4.09 7.48 7.98
C VAL A 133 4.69 6.19 8.52
N ARG A 134 4.21 5.01 8.09
CA ARG A 134 4.77 3.72 8.52
C ARG A 134 6.25 3.56 8.16
N ALA A 135 6.67 4.03 6.99
CA ALA A 135 8.07 3.96 6.54
C ALA A 135 9.03 4.89 7.30
N ARG A 136 8.51 5.90 8.01
CA ARG A 136 9.32 6.89 8.75
C ARG A 136 8.69 7.15 10.12
N TYR A 137 8.24 6.08 10.77
CA TYR A 137 7.43 6.15 11.97
C TYR A 137 8.21 6.69 13.18
N ASP A 138 9.53 6.44 13.21
CA ASP A 138 10.46 7.05 14.16
C ASP A 138 10.38 8.57 14.16
N ARG A 139 10.26 9.20 12.98
CA ARG A 139 10.09 10.65 12.87
C ARG A 139 8.71 11.07 13.32
N PHE A 140 7.68 10.30 12.99
CA PHE A 140 6.31 10.61 13.42
C PHE A 140 6.16 10.60 14.95
N LEU A 141 6.86 9.70 15.65
CA LEU A 141 6.85 9.65 17.11
C LEU A 141 7.61 10.82 17.76
N ARG A 142 8.66 11.34 17.11
CA ARG A 142 9.56 12.34 17.69
C ARG A 142 9.12 13.80 17.50
N TYR A 143 8.36 14.10 16.45
CA TYR A 143 8.07 15.48 16.05
C TYR A 143 6.57 15.78 16.04
N GLU A 144 6.21 17.01 16.42
CA GLU A 144 4.83 17.49 16.39
C GLU A 144 4.28 17.73 14.97
N SER A 145 5.16 17.74 13.97
CA SER A 145 4.78 17.81 12.56
C SER A 145 5.58 16.83 11.71
N PHE A 146 4.97 16.40 10.61
CA PHE A 146 5.55 15.44 9.68
C PHE A 146 5.61 16.01 8.26
N GLY A 147 6.60 15.56 7.50
CA GLY A 147 6.79 15.95 6.10
C GLY A 147 6.52 14.81 5.13
N PHE A 148 5.66 15.06 4.14
CA PHE A 148 5.34 14.13 3.07
C PHE A 148 6.19 14.38 1.82
N ARG A 149 6.75 13.31 1.26
CA ARG A 149 7.48 13.36 0.00
C ARG A 149 6.51 13.25 -1.16
N PHE A 150 6.62 14.17 -2.11
CA PHE A 150 5.95 14.08 -3.39
C PHE A 150 6.99 13.79 -4.45
N PHE A 151 6.60 13.02 -5.47
CA PHE A 151 7.46 12.67 -6.59
C PHE A 151 6.84 13.18 -7.88
N ARG A 152 7.64 13.56 -8.86
CA ARG A 152 7.11 14.08 -10.13
C ARG A 152 6.30 13.04 -10.91
N ILE A 153 6.61 11.75 -10.72
CA ILE A 153 5.90 10.63 -11.34
C ILE A 153 4.46 10.45 -10.81
N THR A 154 4.12 11.05 -9.67
CA THR A 154 2.77 10.96 -9.07
C THR A 154 1.83 12.06 -9.57
N ASP A 155 2.11 12.63 -10.73
CA ASP A 155 1.30 13.68 -11.38
C ASP A 155 -0.01 13.11 -11.93
N LEU A 156 -1.14 13.45 -11.32
CA LEU A 156 -2.46 12.92 -11.68
C LEU A 156 -2.98 13.46 -13.02
N THR A 157 -2.36 14.49 -13.62
CA THR A 157 -2.80 14.96 -14.94
C THR A 157 -2.39 14.01 -16.08
N ASN A 158 -1.72 12.90 -15.77
CA ASN A 158 -1.37 11.88 -16.73
C ASN A 158 -1.77 10.48 -16.22
N SER A 159 -1.87 9.54 -17.15
CA SER A 159 -2.33 8.17 -16.87
C SER A 159 -1.41 7.42 -15.90
N PHE A 160 -0.10 7.67 -15.91
CA PHE A 160 0.83 7.03 -14.99
C PHE A 160 0.59 7.45 -13.53
N GLY A 161 0.30 8.72 -13.27
CA GLY A 161 -0.05 9.19 -11.93
C GLY A 161 -1.36 8.57 -11.44
N CYS A 162 -2.39 8.53 -12.28
CA CYS A 162 -3.66 7.88 -11.92
C CYS A 162 -3.50 6.38 -11.64
N GLN A 163 -2.72 5.66 -12.46
CA GLN A 163 -2.38 4.26 -12.20
C GLN A 163 -1.56 4.09 -10.91
N GLY A 164 -0.65 5.03 -10.64
CA GLY A 164 0.10 5.07 -9.39
C GLY A 164 -0.82 5.22 -8.18
N LEU A 165 -1.80 6.13 -8.26
CA LEU A 165 -2.79 6.33 -7.20
C LEU A 165 -3.64 5.07 -6.97
N GLN A 166 -4.12 4.44 -8.04
CA GLN A 166 -4.86 3.17 -7.95
C GLN A 166 -4.02 2.05 -7.34
N THR A 167 -2.74 1.95 -7.72
CA THR A 167 -1.81 0.95 -7.18
C THR A 167 -1.61 1.17 -5.68
N GLU A 168 -1.41 2.42 -5.26
CA GLU A 168 -1.27 2.81 -3.87
C GLU A 168 -2.56 2.56 -3.07
N TYR A 169 -3.72 2.83 -3.67
CA TYR A 169 -5.02 2.49 -3.08
C TYR A 169 -5.15 0.99 -2.81
N VAL A 170 -4.89 0.15 -3.83
CA VAL A 170 -4.98 -1.31 -3.70
C VAL A 170 -4.03 -1.80 -2.62
N ARG A 171 -2.81 -1.23 -2.56
CA ARG A 171 -1.84 -1.54 -1.51
C ARG A 171 -2.39 -1.18 -0.14
N GLU A 172 -2.82 0.06 0.09
CA GLU A 172 -3.31 0.50 1.40
C GLU A 172 -4.54 -0.28 1.86
N ARG A 173 -5.49 -0.58 0.97
CA ARG A 173 -6.65 -1.41 1.30
C ARG A 173 -6.25 -2.85 1.64
N GLY A 174 -5.21 -3.36 0.98
CA GLY A 174 -4.68 -4.70 1.25
C GLY A 174 -3.82 -4.79 2.53
N TYR A 175 -3.59 -3.68 3.25
CA TYR A 175 -2.62 -3.65 4.34
C TYR A 175 -3.00 -4.56 5.52
N GLU A 176 -4.26 -4.53 5.97
CA GLU A 176 -4.70 -5.37 7.10
C GLU A 176 -4.56 -6.86 6.77
N ARG A 177 -4.97 -7.25 5.56
CA ARG A 177 -4.77 -8.62 5.06
C ARG A 177 -3.29 -8.97 4.98
N PHE A 178 -2.44 -8.03 4.55
CA PHE A 178 -0.99 -8.24 4.55
C PHE A 178 -0.44 -8.47 5.97
N VAL A 179 -0.84 -7.64 6.94
CA VAL A 179 -0.45 -7.80 8.36
C VAL A 179 -0.86 -9.17 8.87
N TYR A 180 -2.11 -9.57 8.67
CA TYR A 180 -2.60 -10.91 9.04
C TYR A 180 -1.75 -12.02 8.42
N ARG A 181 -1.38 -11.91 7.14
CA ARG A 181 -0.53 -12.91 6.48
C ARG A 181 0.91 -12.91 6.98
N VAL A 182 1.43 -11.77 7.43
CA VAL A 182 2.71 -11.70 8.13
C VAL A 182 2.64 -12.48 9.45
N HIS A 183 1.59 -12.27 10.26
CA HIS A 183 1.38 -13.06 11.48
C HIS A 183 1.34 -14.56 11.18
N ASP A 184 0.49 -15.00 10.25
CA ASP A 184 0.37 -16.41 9.85
C ASP A 184 1.72 -16.99 9.44
N LEU A 185 2.46 -16.28 8.57
CA LEU A 185 3.74 -16.75 8.06
C LEU A 185 4.75 -16.93 9.20
N VAL A 186 4.87 -15.92 10.06
CA VAL A 186 5.85 -15.89 11.14
C VAL A 186 5.49 -16.90 12.24
N ALA A 187 4.22 -17.04 12.61
CA ALA A 187 3.76 -17.99 13.62
C ALA A 187 3.95 -19.45 13.16
N HIS A 188 3.82 -19.73 11.87
CA HIS A 188 3.86 -21.09 11.33
C HIS A 188 5.14 -21.43 10.55
N HIS A 189 6.14 -20.55 10.49
CA HIS A 189 7.34 -20.74 9.66
C HIS A 189 8.08 -22.06 9.96
N ALA A 190 8.20 -22.45 11.23
CA ALA A 190 8.87 -23.69 11.63
C ALA A 190 8.12 -24.93 11.12
N ARG A 191 6.79 -24.94 11.22
CA ARG A 191 5.93 -26.00 10.68
C ARG A 191 6.06 -26.08 9.16
N TYR A 192 6.08 -24.95 8.46
CA TYR A 192 6.28 -24.95 7.00
C TYR A 192 7.68 -25.47 6.62
N ALA A 193 8.72 -25.11 7.38
CA ALA A 193 10.05 -25.65 7.16
C ALA A 193 10.11 -27.17 7.35
N GLU A 194 9.43 -27.70 8.37
CA GLU A 194 9.30 -29.15 8.58
C GLU A 194 8.56 -29.84 7.43
N MET A 195 7.46 -29.23 6.95
CA MET A 195 6.70 -29.72 5.81
C MET A 195 7.57 -29.89 4.55
N PHE A 196 8.54 -28.99 4.32
CA PHE A 196 9.49 -29.14 3.20
C PHE A 196 10.50 -30.26 3.43
N ARG A 197 10.96 -30.47 4.67
CA ARG A 197 11.90 -31.55 5.03
C ARG A 197 11.25 -32.93 4.88
N SER A 198 10.06 -33.11 5.46
CA SER A 198 9.36 -34.39 5.46
C SER A 198 8.90 -34.83 4.06
N ALA A 199 8.70 -33.87 3.14
CA ALA A 199 8.28 -34.14 1.77
C ALA A 199 9.20 -35.11 1.01
N HIS A 200 10.49 -35.17 1.33
CA HIS A 200 11.44 -36.06 0.68
C HIS A 200 11.16 -37.55 0.97
N GLY A 201 10.62 -37.86 2.14
CA GLY A 201 10.30 -39.24 2.57
C GLY A 201 8.97 -39.79 2.06
N ILE A 202 8.13 -38.96 1.42
CA ILE A 202 6.81 -39.38 0.96
C ILE A 202 6.94 -40.16 -0.35
N ALA A 203 6.42 -41.39 -0.39
CA ALA A 203 6.40 -42.21 -1.60
C ALA A 203 5.54 -41.57 -2.71
N PRO A 204 5.86 -41.76 -4.00
CA PRO A 204 5.13 -41.12 -5.11
C PRO A 204 3.61 -41.40 -5.13
N ASP A 205 3.23 -42.59 -4.73
CA ASP A 205 1.87 -43.15 -4.72
C ASP A 205 1.19 -43.04 -3.35
N ALA A 206 1.90 -42.61 -2.31
CA ALA A 206 1.33 -42.43 -0.98
C ALA A 206 0.18 -41.42 -0.99
N ILE A 207 -0.88 -41.73 -0.23
CA ILE A 207 -1.97 -40.79 0.05
C ILE A 207 -1.44 -39.74 1.03
N VAL A 208 -1.51 -38.48 0.64
CA VAL A 208 -1.07 -37.37 1.48
C VAL A 208 -2.20 -37.00 2.44
N PRO A 209 -1.96 -36.88 3.76
CA PRO A 209 -2.98 -36.47 4.70
C PRO A 209 -3.61 -35.12 4.29
N HIS A 210 -4.93 -35.02 4.40
CA HIS A 210 -5.69 -33.79 4.12
C HIS A 210 -5.13 -32.56 4.83
N THR A 211 -4.62 -32.73 6.06
CA THR A 211 -4.01 -31.68 6.86
C THR A 211 -2.73 -31.10 6.25
N ASP A 212 -1.91 -31.93 5.63
CA ASP A 212 -0.65 -31.54 5.01
C ASP A 212 -0.91 -30.85 3.67
N TRP A 213 -1.89 -31.37 2.92
CA TRP A 213 -2.34 -30.72 1.70
C TRP A 213 -2.93 -29.33 1.99
N ALA A 214 -3.82 -29.22 2.97
CA ALA A 214 -4.40 -27.94 3.40
C ALA A 214 -3.33 -26.95 3.87
N ALA A 215 -2.29 -27.41 4.59
CA ALA A 215 -1.17 -26.57 5.00
C ALA A 215 -0.38 -26.01 3.81
N SER A 216 -0.15 -26.83 2.77
CA SER A 216 0.50 -26.38 1.54
C SER A 216 -0.34 -25.36 0.77
N ALA A 217 -1.66 -25.55 0.71
CA ALA A 217 -2.60 -24.61 0.11
C ALA A 217 -2.60 -23.26 0.84
N HIS A 218 -2.63 -23.32 2.16
CA HIS A 218 -2.58 -22.15 3.03
C HIS A 218 -1.27 -21.38 2.85
N LEU A 219 -0.14 -22.08 2.81
CA LEU A 219 1.17 -21.50 2.56
C LEU A 219 1.23 -20.79 1.20
N ALA A 220 0.72 -21.43 0.15
CA ALA A 220 0.64 -20.85 -1.19
C ALA A 220 -0.12 -19.51 -1.19
N GLN A 221 -1.32 -19.49 -0.60
CA GLN A 221 -2.14 -18.27 -0.49
C GLN A 221 -1.44 -17.17 0.32
N THR A 222 -0.74 -17.55 1.39
CA THR A 222 0.02 -16.64 2.24
C THR A 222 1.15 -15.98 1.46
N CYS A 223 1.96 -16.78 0.75
CA CYS A 223 3.05 -16.29 -0.08
C CYS A 223 2.56 -15.35 -1.19
N ILE A 224 1.48 -15.73 -1.89
CA ILE A 224 0.89 -14.91 -2.95
C ILE A 224 0.46 -13.55 -2.40
N ALA A 225 -0.28 -13.53 -1.28
CA ALA A 225 -0.78 -12.28 -0.68
C ALA A 225 0.36 -11.35 -0.25
N ILE A 226 1.40 -11.89 0.38
CA ILE A 226 2.58 -11.14 0.83
C ILE A 226 3.33 -10.55 -0.37
N LEU A 227 3.66 -11.37 -1.36
CA LEU A 227 4.43 -10.91 -2.52
C LEU A 227 3.65 -9.91 -3.37
N LYS A 228 2.32 -10.05 -3.48
CA LYS A 228 1.45 -9.06 -4.14
C LYS A 228 1.55 -7.70 -3.45
N TYR A 229 1.42 -7.67 -2.13
CA TYR A 229 1.50 -6.42 -1.37
C TYR A 229 2.89 -5.76 -1.46
N LEU A 230 3.96 -6.55 -1.43
CA LEU A 230 5.35 -6.05 -1.49
C LEU A 230 5.83 -5.68 -2.90
N GLY A 231 4.95 -5.71 -3.91
CA GLY A 231 5.28 -5.30 -5.28
C GLY A 231 6.07 -6.34 -6.09
N GLY A 232 6.09 -7.60 -5.64
CA GLY A 232 6.73 -8.72 -6.33
C GLY A 232 5.95 -9.24 -7.54
N ASN A 233 5.33 -8.36 -8.35
CA ASN A 233 4.35 -8.73 -9.38
C ASN A 233 4.85 -9.81 -10.35
N SER A 234 6.12 -9.77 -10.76
CA SER A 234 6.71 -10.80 -11.64
C SER A 234 6.90 -12.15 -10.96
N ALA A 235 7.19 -12.14 -9.66
CA ALA A 235 7.36 -13.35 -8.85
C ALA A 235 6.03 -14.00 -8.49
N VAL A 236 5.04 -13.16 -8.16
CA VAL A 236 3.64 -13.55 -7.95
C VAL A 236 3.09 -14.19 -9.21
N LEU A 237 3.19 -13.50 -10.35
CA LEU A 237 2.65 -14.00 -11.61
C LEU A 237 3.26 -15.35 -11.97
N ARG A 238 4.58 -15.49 -11.81
CA ARG A 238 5.27 -16.77 -12.03
C ARG A 238 4.75 -17.84 -11.07
N LEU A 239 4.64 -17.56 -9.77
CA LEU A 239 4.15 -18.53 -8.79
C LEU A 239 2.70 -18.94 -9.07
N GLU A 240 1.82 -17.99 -9.35
CA GLU A 240 0.41 -18.26 -9.69
C GLU A 240 0.29 -19.10 -10.98
N MET A 241 1.09 -18.78 -12.01
CA MET A 241 1.13 -19.56 -13.25
C MET A 241 1.66 -20.98 -13.02
N GLU A 242 2.75 -21.13 -12.26
CA GLU A 242 3.34 -22.44 -11.95
C GLU A 242 2.40 -23.31 -11.10
N ILE A 243 1.73 -22.71 -10.10
CA ILE A 243 0.69 -23.41 -9.31
C ILE A 243 -0.47 -23.82 -10.21
N ALA A 244 -0.93 -22.94 -11.11
CA ALA A 244 -2.03 -23.23 -12.03
C ALA A 244 -1.68 -24.30 -13.08
N ARG A 245 -0.39 -24.55 -13.34
CA ARG A 245 0.10 -25.57 -14.29
C ARG A 245 0.21 -26.98 -13.68
N LEU A 246 0.10 -27.12 -12.37
CA LEU A 246 0.15 -28.44 -11.73
C LEU A 246 -1.09 -29.27 -12.14
N PRO A 247 -0.93 -30.45 -12.77
CA PRO A 247 -2.04 -31.23 -13.32
C PRO A 247 -3.02 -31.64 -12.23
N LYS A 248 -4.32 -31.39 -12.45
CA LYS A 248 -5.42 -31.61 -11.49
C LYS A 248 -5.29 -30.83 -10.17
N VAL A 249 -4.43 -29.83 -10.07
CA VAL A 249 -4.22 -29.06 -8.84
C VAL A 249 -4.78 -27.67 -9.02
N ASN A 250 -6.10 -27.55 -8.89
CA ASN A 250 -6.55 -26.41 -8.14
C ASN A 250 -6.28 -26.80 -6.69
N VAL A 251 -5.16 -26.34 -6.09
CA VAL A 251 -4.80 -26.66 -4.68
C VAL A 251 -5.99 -26.37 -3.74
N LEU A 252 -6.91 -25.50 -4.18
CA LEU A 252 -8.12 -25.09 -3.48
C LEU A 252 -9.36 -25.96 -3.76
N ARG A 253 -9.31 -26.94 -4.68
CA ARG A 253 -10.49 -27.73 -5.10
C ARG A 253 -10.25 -29.23 -5.35
N ASN A 254 -9.01 -29.75 -5.27
CA ASN A 254 -8.77 -31.19 -5.45
C ASN A 254 -8.77 -31.90 -4.08
N PRO A 255 -9.60 -32.96 -3.87
CA PRO A 255 -9.75 -33.58 -2.55
C PRO A 255 -8.49 -34.30 -2.07
N GLU A 256 -7.76 -35.05 -2.92
CA GLU A 256 -6.69 -35.94 -2.44
C GLU A 256 -5.56 -36.08 -3.47
N PRO A 257 -4.45 -35.34 -3.33
CA PRO A 257 -3.26 -35.55 -4.16
C PRO A 257 -2.46 -36.76 -3.66
N ASN A 258 -1.86 -37.50 -4.60
CA ASN A 258 -0.82 -38.46 -4.27
C ASN A 258 0.51 -37.76 -3.93
N GLY A 259 1.44 -38.49 -3.33
CA GLY A 259 2.74 -37.98 -2.90
C GLY A 259 3.58 -37.36 -4.01
N GLN A 260 3.44 -37.79 -5.27
CA GLN A 260 4.11 -37.18 -6.42
C GLN A 260 3.66 -35.73 -6.62
N VAL A 261 2.34 -35.49 -6.64
CA VAL A 261 1.75 -34.16 -6.81
C VAL A 261 2.10 -33.26 -5.63
N TYR A 262 2.03 -33.78 -4.41
CA TYR A 262 2.38 -33.03 -3.21
C TYR A 262 3.84 -32.58 -3.20
N ARG A 263 4.78 -33.49 -3.52
CA ARG A 263 6.22 -33.15 -3.62
C ARG A 263 6.50 -32.12 -4.72
N ALA A 264 5.84 -32.24 -5.87
CA ALA A 264 5.97 -31.25 -6.94
C ALA A 264 5.49 -29.86 -6.49
N THR A 265 4.36 -29.81 -5.77
CA THR A 265 3.81 -28.58 -5.19
C THR A 265 4.78 -27.94 -4.21
N LEU A 266 5.32 -28.71 -3.26
CA LEU A 266 6.25 -28.19 -2.27
C LEU A 266 7.57 -27.71 -2.89
N ARG A 267 8.08 -28.37 -3.94
CA ARG A 267 9.26 -27.90 -4.68
C ARG A 267 9.03 -26.52 -5.31
N LEU A 268 7.84 -26.26 -5.83
CA LEU A 268 7.48 -24.94 -6.37
C LEU A 268 7.28 -23.89 -5.27
N LEU A 269 6.70 -24.28 -4.14
CA LEU A 269 6.44 -23.36 -3.01
C LEU A 269 7.71 -22.98 -2.24
N HIS A 270 8.72 -23.85 -2.16
CA HIS A 270 9.90 -23.63 -1.33
C HIS A 270 10.67 -22.33 -1.66
N PRO A 271 10.97 -22.00 -2.94
CA PRO A 271 11.61 -20.72 -3.28
C PRO A 271 10.72 -19.51 -2.95
N ALA A 272 9.40 -19.63 -3.15
CA ALA A 272 8.46 -18.56 -2.84
C ALA A 272 8.39 -18.31 -1.33
N PHE A 273 8.32 -19.37 -0.52
CA PHE A 273 8.35 -19.29 0.93
C PHE A 273 9.62 -18.63 1.45
N THR A 274 10.79 -19.09 0.97
CA THR A 274 12.09 -18.50 1.35
C THR A 274 12.15 -17.01 1.01
N ARG A 275 11.68 -16.64 -0.19
CA ARG A 275 11.58 -15.24 -0.58
C ARG A 275 10.63 -14.45 0.31
N CYS A 276 9.44 -14.98 0.61
CA CYS A 276 8.47 -14.33 1.48
C CYS A 276 9.04 -14.07 2.87
N LEU A 277 9.69 -15.05 3.49
CA LEU A 277 10.32 -14.88 4.81
C LEU A 277 11.38 -13.77 4.78
N ASN A 278 12.25 -13.76 3.77
CA ASN A 278 13.28 -12.73 3.64
C ASN A 278 12.69 -11.34 3.42
N GLU A 279 11.67 -11.23 2.56
CA GLU A 279 11.01 -9.96 2.28
C GLU A 279 10.20 -9.44 3.48
N VAL A 280 9.52 -10.32 4.21
CA VAL A 280 8.81 -9.99 5.46
C VAL A 280 9.80 -9.55 6.52
N LYS A 281 10.86 -10.33 6.76
CA LYS A 281 11.94 -9.94 7.68
C LYS A 281 12.46 -8.56 7.32
N ARG A 282 12.86 -8.32 6.07
CA ARG A 282 13.37 -7.03 5.59
C ARG A 282 12.34 -5.90 5.76
N TYR A 283 11.08 -6.16 5.45
CA TYR A 283 10.01 -5.17 5.56
C TYR A 283 9.77 -4.76 7.01
N VAL A 284 9.58 -5.74 7.89
CA VAL A 284 9.28 -5.55 9.32
C VAL A 284 10.47 -4.96 10.05
N THR A 285 11.68 -5.51 9.86
CA THR A 285 12.86 -5.16 10.67
C THR A 285 13.69 -3.99 10.13
N ARG A 286 13.56 -3.65 8.84
CA ARG A 286 14.36 -2.58 8.20
C ARG A 286 13.50 -1.49 7.57
N THR A 287 12.45 -1.85 6.82
CA THR A 287 11.67 -0.86 6.04
C THR A 287 10.67 -0.10 6.91
N GLN A 288 10.06 -0.76 7.89
CA GLN A 288 9.06 -0.19 8.80
C GLN A 288 9.36 -0.53 10.27
N ALA A 289 10.64 -0.66 10.62
CA ALA A 289 11.11 -1.11 11.93
C ALA A 289 10.41 -0.42 13.10
N ALA A 290 10.47 0.92 13.14
CA ALA A 290 9.89 1.70 14.21
C ALA A 290 8.35 1.56 14.30
N TYR A 291 7.67 1.34 13.18
CA TYR A 291 6.22 1.12 13.17
C TYR A 291 5.88 -0.21 13.82
N TRP A 292 6.51 -1.31 13.38
CA TRP A 292 6.27 -2.64 13.91
C TRP A 292 6.69 -2.76 15.37
N GLN A 293 7.84 -2.21 15.76
CA GLN A 293 8.25 -2.16 17.18
C GLN A 293 7.21 -1.50 18.08
N SER A 294 6.54 -0.46 17.57
CA SER A 294 5.56 0.31 18.35
C SER A 294 4.16 -0.29 18.35
N THR A 295 3.77 -0.98 17.27
CA THR A 295 2.38 -1.45 17.07
C THR A 295 2.22 -2.95 17.30
N ASP A 296 3.28 -3.71 17.07
CA ASP A 296 3.32 -5.16 17.26
C ASP A 296 4.76 -5.64 17.56
N PRO A 297 5.22 -5.44 18.80
CA PRO A 297 6.57 -5.80 19.21
C PRO A 297 6.83 -7.32 19.13
N ALA A 298 5.79 -8.14 19.25
CA ALA A 298 5.91 -9.60 19.18
C ALA A 298 6.29 -10.06 17.76
N VAL A 299 5.57 -9.60 16.73
CA VAL A 299 5.91 -9.89 15.33
C VAL A 299 7.28 -9.32 14.97
N TYR A 300 7.62 -8.12 15.47
CA TYR A 300 8.94 -7.54 15.25
C TYR A 300 10.06 -8.43 15.83
N ALA A 301 9.91 -8.90 17.07
CA ALA A 301 10.89 -9.77 17.72
C ALA A 301 11.05 -11.09 16.97
N LEU A 302 9.95 -11.77 16.64
CA LEU A 302 9.97 -13.02 15.88
C LEU A 302 10.61 -12.84 14.49
N CYS A 303 10.29 -11.76 13.77
CA CYS A 303 10.93 -11.46 12.49
C CYS A 303 12.44 -11.25 12.61
N SER A 304 12.89 -10.67 13.73
CA SER A 304 14.30 -10.39 13.98
C SER A 304 15.11 -11.67 14.20
N THR A 305 14.50 -12.72 14.75
CA THR A 305 15.13 -14.04 14.97
C THR A 305 15.04 -14.98 13.78
N LEU A 306 14.25 -14.66 12.74
CA LEU A 306 14.19 -15.50 11.53
C LEU A 306 15.59 -15.64 10.91
N PRO A 307 16.00 -16.82 10.43
CA PRO A 307 17.32 -17.03 9.85
C PRO A 307 17.54 -16.14 8.60
N GLU A 308 18.74 -15.57 8.45
CA GLU A 308 19.14 -14.87 7.22
C GLU A 308 19.69 -15.86 6.19
N GLY A 309 19.18 -15.82 4.96
CA GLY A 309 19.73 -16.64 3.87
C GLY A 309 19.19 -18.08 3.86
N LYS A 310 19.54 -18.80 2.78
CA LYS A 310 18.84 -20.01 2.30
C LYS A 310 18.48 -20.97 3.45
N LEU A 311 17.18 -21.26 3.56
CA LEU A 311 16.63 -22.44 4.25
C LEU A 311 17.28 -23.77 3.78
N SER A 312 18.15 -23.75 2.77
CA SER A 312 18.95 -24.91 2.33
C SER A 312 19.84 -25.51 3.42
N ALA A 313 20.21 -24.75 4.46
CA ALA A 313 20.94 -25.33 5.60
C ALA A 313 20.08 -26.31 6.42
N LEU A 314 18.75 -26.21 6.32
CA LEU A 314 17.79 -27.13 6.96
C LEU A 314 17.38 -28.29 6.04
N ALA A 315 17.93 -28.39 4.81
CA ALA A 315 17.64 -29.47 3.86
C ALA A 315 18.81 -30.46 3.68
N HIS A 316 19.94 -30.25 4.36
CA HIS A 316 21.15 -31.08 4.25
C HIS A 316 21.68 -31.61 5.59
N THR A 317 20.85 -31.61 6.63
CA THR A 317 21.13 -32.34 7.87
C THR A 317 20.24 -33.58 7.91
N HIS A 318 20.87 -34.70 7.56
CA HIS A 318 20.41 -36.10 7.48
C HIS A 318 19.85 -36.56 6.13
#